data_AF-A0A261KV81-F1
#
_entry.id   AF-A0A261KV81-F1
#
_cell.length_a   1.000
_cell.length_b   1.000
_cell.length_c   1.000
_cell.angle_alpha   90.00
_cell.angle_beta   90.00
_cell.angle_gamma   90.00
#
_symmetry.space_group_name_H-M   'P 1'
#
loop_
_entity.id
_entity.type
_entity.pdbx_description
1 polymer ?
#
loop_
_entity_poly.entity_id
_entity_poly.type
_entity_poly.pdbx_seq_one_letter_code
_entity_poly.pdbx_strand_id
1 'polypeptide(L)'
;MFNKLSLKTVLIVPFILQIVTAVGLVGYFSFTNGRQSVDTLANKLTKEISIRIQQHVLDYLDKSHQVLRITNDAITSGNFDVYDFRAMQLYFWQIVKQEKWKSELFFGNEQGEFINVDINPDNGDIIFRIRTTETQPLRKIYQLDESGEIGKLLRVKEYDPRIRPWYQAAKNWIHLH
;
A
#
# COMPACT_ATOMS: atom_id res chain seq x y z
N MET A 1 76.05 -13.56 30.64
CA MET A 1 75.61 -14.86 31.21
C MET A 1 74.54 -15.42 30.27
N PHE A 2 74.93 -16.16 29.22
CA PHE A 2 74.00 -16.72 28.24
C PHE A 2 73.67 -18.16 28.65
N ASN A 3 72.44 -18.36 29.10
CA ASN A 3 71.95 -19.67 29.53
C ASN A 3 71.86 -20.60 28.30
N LYS A 4 72.28 -21.87 28.43
CA LYS A 4 72.25 -22.87 27.35
C LYS A 4 70.81 -23.10 26.87
N LEU A 5 70.40 -22.43 25.79
CA LEU A 5 69.13 -22.67 25.12
C LEU A 5 69.22 -23.96 24.30
N SER A 6 68.27 -24.88 24.51
CA SER A 6 68.15 -26.14 23.77
C SER A 6 67.94 -25.86 22.27
N LEU A 7 68.62 -26.62 21.40
CA LEU A 7 68.50 -26.50 19.93
C LEU A 7 67.03 -26.59 19.45
N LYS A 8 66.20 -27.35 20.18
CA LYS A 8 64.76 -27.45 19.93
C LYS A 8 64.03 -26.11 20.11
N THR A 9 64.42 -25.32 21.10
CA THR A 9 63.79 -24.02 21.40
C THR A 9 64.10 -22.99 20.31
N VAL A 10 65.34 -22.98 19.81
CA VAL A 10 65.78 -22.05 18.76
C VAL A 10 65.08 -22.32 17.43
N LEU A 11 64.73 -23.58 17.14
CA LEU A 11 64.04 -23.94 15.90
C LEU A 11 62.51 -23.86 15.99
N ILE A 12 61.90 -24.35 17.08
CA ILE A 12 60.43 -24.52 17.14
C ILE A 12 59.70 -23.22 17.43
N VAL A 13 60.24 -22.37 18.32
CA VAL A 13 59.60 -21.12 18.73
C VAL A 13 59.33 -20.15 17.56
N PRO A 14 60.28 -19.85 16.65
CA PRO A 14 60.02 -18.93 15.54
C PRO A 14 58.96 -19.47 14.56
N PHE A 15 58.92 -20.79 14.32
CA PHE A 15 57.88 -21.39 13.47
C PHE A 15 56.49 -21.29 14.07
N ILE A 16 56.34 -21.57 15.37
CA ILE A 16 55.05 -21.41 16.06
C ILE A 16 54.63 -19.95 16.06
N LEU A 17 55.56 -19.03 16.33
CA LEU A 17 55.29 -17.59 16.30
C LEU A 17 54.77 -17.16 14.93
N GLN A 18 55.38 -17.64 13.84
CA GLN A 18 54.94 -17.34 12.48
C GLN A 18 53.54 -17.87 12.18
N ILE A 19 53.22 -19.10 12.61
CA ILE A 19 51.88 -19.69 12.42
C ILE A 19 50.81 -18.90 13.19
N VAL A 20 51.06 -18.62 14.48
CA VAL A 20 50.13 -17.85 15.31
C VAL A 20 49.91 -16.45 14.72
N THR A 21 50.97 -15.82 14.23
CA THR A 21 50.88 -14.50 13.58
C THR A 21 50.05 -14.57 12.30
N ALA A 22 50.31 -15.55 11.43
CA ALA A 22 49.58 -15.71 10.16
C ALA A 22 48.09 -16.03 10.40
N VAL A 23 47.78 -16.98 11.28
CA VAL A 23 46.41 -17.35 11.62
C VAL A 23 45.68 -16.19 12.31
N GLY A 24 46.35 -15.47 13.21
CA GLY A 24 45.79 -14.29 13.87
C GLY A 24 45.45 -13.17 12.89
N LEU A 25 46.34 -12.90 11.93
CA LEU A 25 46.10 -11.93 10.85
C LEU A 25 44.94 -12.36 9.95
N VAL A 26 44.92 -13.62 9.50
CA VAL A 26 43.82 -14.15 8.67
C VAL A 26 42.49 -14.09 9.43
N GLY A 27 42.47 -14.45 10.71
CA GLY A 27 41.29 -14.35 11.56
C GLY A 27 40.80 -12.92 11.73
N TYR A 28 41.72 -11.98 11.98
CA TYR A 28 41.41 -10.55 12.08
C TYR A 28 40.83 -10.00 10.77
N PHE A 29 41.50 -10.23 9.65
CA PHE A 29 41.01 -9.79 8.34
C PHE A 29 39.67 -10.46 7.97
N SER A 30 39.50 -11.75 8.27
CA SER A 30 38.24 -12.47 8.02
C SER A 30 37.09 -11.89 8.83
N PHE A 31 37.32 -11.57 10.11
CA PHE A 31 36.29 -10.98 10.97
C PHE A 31 35.92 -9.56 10.50
N THR A 32 36.90 -8.71 10.19
CA THR A 32 36.65 -7.34 9.72
C THR A 32 35.94 -7.35 8.36
N ASN A 33 36.38 -8.19 7.42
CA ASN A 33 35.75 -8.32 6.11
C ASN A 33 34.32 -8.92 6.20
N GLY A 34 34.13 -9.92 7.07
CA GLY A 34 32.82 -10.52 7.32
C GLY A 34 31.84 -9.51 7.88
N ARG A 35 32.25 -8.74 8.90
CA ARG A 35 31.43 -7.68 9.49
C ARG A 35 31.03 -6.62 8.45
N GLN A 36 31.99 -6.13 7.68
CA GLN A 36 31.74 -5.13 6.64
C GLN A 36 30.78 -5.64 5.54
N SER A 37 30.90 -6.92 5.17
CA SER A 37 30.03 -7.54 4.17
C SER A 37 28.60 -7.68 4.67
N VAL A 38 28.42 -8.12 5.92
CA VAL A 38 27.10 -8.22 6.56
C VAL A 38 26.46 -6.84 6.71
N ASP A 39 27.20 -5.84 7.21
CA ASP A 39 26.70 -4.47 7.39
C ASP A 39 26.31 -3.85 6.03
N THR A 40 27.11 -4.06 4.99
CA THR A 40 26.80 -3.58 3.64
C THR A 40 25.55 -4.25 3.07
N LEU A 41 25.41 -5.57 3.24
CA LEU A 41 24.25 -6.31 2.77
C LEU A 41 22.97 -5.89 3.50
N ALA A 42 23.04 -5.77 4.83
CA ALA A 42 21.91 -5.29 5.64
C ALA A 42 21.47 -3.89 5.19
N ASN A 43 22.40 -2.96 5.01
CA ASN A 43 22.11 -1.60 4.54
C ASN A 43 21.50 -1.60 3.12
N LYS A 44 22.02 -2.41 2.20
CA LYS A 44 21.45 -2.55 0.85
C LYS A 44 20.02 -3.08 0.90
N LEU A 45 19.78 -4.14 1.66
CA LEU A 45 18.47 -4.75 1.79
C LEU A 45 17.45 -3.77 2.39
N THR A 46 17.80 -3.08 3.47
CA THR A 46 16.93 -2.05 4.07
C THR A 46 16.61 -0.95 3.06
N LYS A 47 17.60 -0.45 2.32
CA LYS A 47 17.41 0.58 1.29
C LYS A 47 16.49 0.09 0.16
N GLU A 48 16.68 -1.13 -0.33
CA GLU A 48 15.82 -1.71 -1.37
C GLU A 48 14.37 -1.85 -0.90
N ILE A 49 14.16 -2.30 0.35
CA ILE A 49 12.83 -2.38 0.95
C ILE A 49 12.20 -0.98 1.03
N SER A 50 12.93 0.03 1.51
CA SER A 50 12.42 1.40 1.57
C SER A 50 12.06 1.97 0.21
N ILE A 51 12.91 1.77 -0.80
CA ILE A 51 12.64 2.21 -2.18
C ILE A 51 11.40 1.51 -2.72
N ARG A 52 11.27 0.20 -2.51
CA ARG A 52 10.11 -0.56 -2.97
C ARG A 52 8.81 -0.12 -2.29
N ILE A 53 8.85 0.17 -0.99
CA ILE A 53 7.70 0.72 -0.27
C ILE A 53 7.32 2.09 -0.86
N GLN A 54 8.31 2.97 -1.07
CA GLN A 54 8.06 4.29 -1.63
C GLN A 54 7.47 4.22 -3.05
N GLN A 55 8.05 3.39 -3.91
CA GLN A 55 7.54 3.15 -5.27
C GLN A 55 6.10 2.63 -5.23
N HIS A 56 5.81 1.66 -4.37
CA HIS A 56 4.46 1.11 -4.26
C HIS A 56 3.43 2.16 -3.81
N VAL A 57 3.79 3.01 -2.84
CA VAL A 57 2.94 4.11 -2.37
C VAL A 57 2.72 5.15 -3.47
N LEU A 58 3.79 5.56 -4.16
CA LEU A 58 3.70 6.54 -5.25
C LEU A 58 2.85 6.02 -6.41
N ASP A 59 3.09 4.79 -6.85
CA ASP A 59 2.32 4.17 -7.93
C ASP A 59 0.83 4.09 -7.57
N TYR A 60 0.51 3.67 -6.34
CA TYR A 60 -0.87 3.58 -5.87
C TYR A 60 -1.57 4.95 -5.89
N LEU A 61 -0.91 5.97 -5.36
CA LEU A 61 -1.46 7.33 -5.33
C LEU A 61 -1.59 7.93 -6.72
N ASP A 62 -0.59 7.76 -7.59
CA ASP A 62 -0.61 8.30 -8.94
C ASP A 62 -1.77 7.72 -9.75
N LYS A 63 -1.97 6.40 -9.70
CA LYS A 63 -3.11 5.75 -10.37
C LYS A 63 -4.45 6.21 -9.81
N SER A 64 -4.57 6.34 -8.49
CA SER A 64 -5.78 6.87 -7.84
C SER A 64 -6.09 8.30 -8.28
N HIS A 65 -5.07 9.16 -8.35
CA HIS A 65 -5.19 10.53 -8.85
C HIS A 65 -5.58 10.58 -10.33
N GLN A 66 -5.03 9.69 -11.17
CA GLN A 66 -5.40 9.63 -12.58
C GLN A 66 -6.88 9.27 -12.78
N VAL A 67 -7.40 8.28 -12.03
CA VAL A 67 -8.83 7.90 -12.08
C VAL A 67 -9.71 9.09 -11.68
N LEU A 68 -9.39 9.77 -10.57
CA LEU A 68 -10.15 10.93 -10.11
C LEU A 68 -10.10 12.09 -11.12
N ARG A 69 -8.94 12.35 -11.75
CA ARG A 69 -8.80 13.38 -12.77
C ARG A 69 -9.69 13.09 -13.99
N ILE A 70 -9.61 11.87 -14.53
CA ILE A 70 -10.43 11.45 -15.68
C ILE A 70 -11.92 11.52 -15.33
N THR A 71 -12.30 11.10 -14.12
CA THR A 71 -13.69 11.21 -13.65
C THR A 71 -14.14 12.66 -13.60
N ASN A 72 -13.32 13.55 -13.02
CA ASN A 72 -13.63 14.98 -12.92
C ASN A 72 -13.71 15.65 -14.30
N ASP A 73 -12.83 15.29 -15.23
CA ASP A 73 -12.86 15.80 -16.60
C ASP A 73 -14.17 15.42 -17.30
N ALA A 74 -14.64 14.17 -17.11
CA ALA A 74 -15.93 13.72 -17.65
C ALA A 74 -17.14 14.44 -17.01
N ILE A 75 -17.08 14.72 -15.70
CA ILE A 75 -18.12 15.50 -15.00
C ILE A 75 -18.16 16.93 -15.53
N THR A 76 -17.01 17.61 -15.55
CA THR A 76 -16.91 19.01 -15.97
C THR A 76 -17.23 19.22 -17.44
N SER A 77 -16.98 18.23 -18.30
CA SER A 77 -17.38 18.26 -19.71
C SER A 77 -18.86 17.92 -19.93
N GLY A 78 -19.62 17.58 -18.88
CA GLY A 78 -21.03 17.16 -18.99
C GLY A 78 -21.24 15.76 -19.57
N ASN A 79 -20.18 14.95 -19.71
CA ASN A 79 -20.25 13.58 -20.22
C ASN A 79 -20.62 12.55 -19.14
N PHE A 80 -20.57 12.95 -17.86
CA PHE A 80 -20.90 12.10 -16.73
C PHE A 80 -21.72 12.87 -15.70
N ASP A 81 -23.00 12.52 -15.57
CA ASP A 81 -23.90 13.12 -14.59
C ASP A 81 -23.78 12.41 -13.24
N VAL A 82 -23.37 13.14 -12.21
CA VAL A 82 -23.23 12.64 -10.83
C VAL A 82 -24.58 12.40 -10.13
N TYR A 83 -25.69 12.72 -10.77
CA TYR A 83 -27.04 12.43 -10.29
C TYR A 83 -27.69 11.24 -11.00
N ASP A 84 -27.08 10.72 -12.08
CA ASP A 84 -27.45 9.42 -12.65
C ASP A 84 -26.75 8.30 -11.89
N PHE A 85 -27.34 7.90 -10.76
CA PHE A 85 -26.79 6.83 -9.92
C PHE A 85 -26.69 5.47 -10.61
N ARG A 86 -27.46 5.25 -11.67
CA ARG A 86 -27.34 4.03 -12.46
C ARG A 86 -26.07 4.07 -13.31
N ALA A 87 -25.83 5.17 -14.01
CA ALA A 87 -24.57 5.37 -14.75
C ALA A 87 -23.36 5.32 -13.80
N MET A 88 -23.47 5.95 -12.63
CA MET A 88 -22.39 5.92 -11.62
C MET A 88 -22.10 4.52 -11.09
N GLN A 89 -23.13 3.71 -10.80
CA GLN A 89 -22.94 2.33 -10.37
C GLN A 89 -22.12 1.54 -11.39
N LEU A 90 -22.50 1.59 -12.67
CA LEU A 90 -21.84 0.85 -13.73
C LEU A 90 -20.41 1.36 -13.95
N TYR A 91 -20.20 2.68 -13.93
CA TYR A 91 -18.88 3.29 -14.04
C TYR A 91 -17.95 2.85 -12.90
N PHE A 92 -18.39 2.95 -11.65
CA PHE A 92 -17.61 2.53 -10.50
C PHE A 92 -17.33 1.02 -10.53
N TRP A 93 -18.32 0.21 -10.90
CA TRP A 93 -18.14 -1.22 -11.08
C TRP A 93 -17.07 -1.56 -12.14
N GLN A 94 -17.07 -0.87 -13.28
CA GLN A 94 -16.05 -1.07 -14.32
C GLN A 94 -14.64 -0.77 -13.82
N ILE A 95 -14.45 0.32 -13.07
CA ILE A 95 -13.15 0.69 -12.50
C ILE A 95 -12.72 -0.34 -11.46
N VAL A 96 -13.59 -0.63 -10.49
CA VAL A 96 -13.28 -1.58 -9.39
C VAL A 96 -12.95 -2.97 -9.94
N LYS A 97 -13.67 -3.44 -10.97
CA LYS A 97 -13.41 -4.73 -11.62
C LYS A 97 -12.07 -4.76 -12.37
N GLN A 98 -11.67 -3.67 -13.00
CA GLN A 98 -10.42 -3.60 -13.79
C GLN A 98 -9.19 -3.44 -12.92
N GLU A 99 -9.26 -2.58 -11.90
CA GLU A 99 -8.06 -2.15 -11.20
C GLU A 99 -7.50 -3.22 -10.26
N LYS A 100 -8.23 -4.29 -9.90
CA LYS A 100 -7.80 -5.42 -9.03
C LYS A 100 -7.20 -5.05 -7.65
N TRP A 101 -6.89 -3.78 -7.40
CA TRP A 101 -6.48 -3.25 -6.12
C TRP A 101 -7.73 -3.01 -5.28
N LYS A 102 -7.57 -2.87 -3.96
CA LYS A 102 -8.67 -2.57 -3.03
C LYS A 102 -9.17 -1.11 -3.17
N SER A 103 -9.38 -0.66 -4.40
CA SER A 103 -9.87 0.68 -4.70
C SER A 103 -11.38 0.69 -4.47
N GLU A 104 -11.80 1.50 -3.51
CA GLU A 104 -13.20 1.83 -3.29
C GLU A 104 -13.49 3.14 -4.03
N LEU A 105 -14.54 3.18 -4.85
CA LEU A 105 -15.07 4.43 -5.40
C LEU A 105 -16.35 4.80 -4.68
N PHE A 106 -16.47 6.07 -4.31
CA PHE A 106 -17.65 6.59 -3.65
C PHE A 106 -17.88 8.04 -3.99
N PHE A 107 -19.15 8.43 -3.89
CA PHE A 107 -19.61 9.80 -4.03
C PHE A 107 -20.68 10.07 -3.00
N GLY A 108 -20.74 11.31 -2.52
CA GLY A 108 -21.87 11.80 -1.75
C GLY A 108 -22.05 13.29 -1.91
N ASN A 109 -23.30 13.73 -1.84
CA ASN A 109 -23.71 15.11 -2.10
C ASN A 109 -24.28 15.79 -0.85
N GLU A 110 -24.60 17.08 -0.97
CA GLU A 110 -25.12 17.90 0.13
C GLU A 110 -26.51 17.44 0.62
N GLN A 111 -27.28 16.79 -0.23
CA GLN A 111 -28.57 16.18 0.08
C GLN A 111 -28.40 14.92 0.95
N GLY A 112 -27.16 14.47 1.16
CA GLY A 112 -26.81 13.28 1.94
C GLY A 112 -26.92 11.99 1.14
N GLU A 113 -27.16 12.07 -0.16
CA GLU A 113 -27.15 10.89 -1.02
C GLU A 113 -25.74 10.33 -1.12
N PHE A 114 -25.66 9.03 -1.30
CA PHE A 114 -24.40 8.30 -1.27
C PHE A 114 -24.47 7.11 -2.21
N ILE A 115 -23.39 6.94 -2.98
CA ILE A 115 -23.18 5.78 -3.84
C ILE A 115 -21.75 5.31 -3.70
N ASN A 116 -21.55 3.99 -3.75
CA ASN A 116 -20.26 3.38 -3.51
C ASN A 116 -20.16 1.98 -4.11
N VAL A 117 -18.98 1.66 -4.64
CA VAL A 117 -18.60 0.31 -5.07
C VAL A 117 -17.21 -0.04 -4.54
N ASP A 118 -17.08 -1.23 -3.96
CA ASP A 118 -15.83 -1.79 -3.43
C ASP A 118 -15.77 -3.32 -3.62
N ILE A 119 -14.58 -3.89 -3.41
CA ILE A 119 -14.38 -5.33 -3.33
C ILE A 119 -14.40 -5.74 -1.87
N ASN A 120 -15.25 -6.72 -1.53
CA ASN A 120 -15.21 -7.37 -0.22
C ASN A 120 -13.86 -8.11 -0.08
N PRO A 121 -13.02 -7.76 0.91
CA PRO A 121 -11.71 -8.36 1.07
C PRO A 121 -11.74 -9.85 1.46
N ASP A 122 -12.85 -10.34 2.01
CA ASP A 122 -12.95 -11.71 2.54
C ASP A 122 -13.28 -12.73 1.45
N ASN A 123 -14.11 -12.36 0.48
CA ASN A 123 -14.61 -13.29 -0.55
C ASN A 123 -14.44 -12.79 -2.00
N GLY A 124 -14.00 -11.54 -2.21
CA GLY A 124 -13.80 -10.96 -3.54
C GLY A 124 -15.07 -10.47 -4.23
N ASP A 125 -16.24 -10.55 -3.57
CA ASP A 125 -17.50 -10.06 -4.14
C ASP A 125 -17.45 -8.54 -4.33
N ILE A 126 -18.02 -8.05 -5.43
CA ILE A 126 -18.19 -6.61 -5.63
C ILE A 126 -19.44 -6.16 -4.89
N ILE A 127 -19.28 -5.19 -4.00
CA ILE A 127 -20.33 -4.68 -3.12
C ILE A 127 -20.75 -3.30 -3.60
N PHE A 128 -22.06 -3.09 -3.68
CA PHE A 128 -22.67 -1.82 -4.01
C PHE A 128 -23.42 -1.26 -2.82
N ARG A 129 -23.23 0.02 -2.53
CA ARG A 129 -23.94 0.70 -1.45
C ARG A 129 -24.59 1.96 -1.97
N ILE A 130 -25.87 2.10 -1.66
CA ILE A 130 -26.67 3.25 -2.11
C ILE A 130 -27.55 3.77 -0.98
N ARG A 131 -27.63 5.09 -0.91
CA ARG A 131 -28.58 5.86 -0.11
C ARG A 131 -29.05 7.02 -0.95
N THR A 132 -30.35 7.13 -1.17
CA THR A 132 -30.96 8.29 -1.84
C THR A 132 -31.74 9.12 -0.82
N THR A 133 -32.26 10.26 -1.25
CA THR A 133 -33.24 11.04 -0.47
C THR A 133 -34.49 10.22 -0.13
N GLU A 134 -34.88 9.25 -0.96
CA GLU A 134 -36.04 8.37 -0.72
C GLU A 134 -35.75 7.29 0.33
N THR A 135 -34.51 6.80 0.42
CA THR A 135 -34.17 5.71 1.34
C THR A 135 -33.65 6.21 2.68
N GLN A 136 -33.47 7.52 2.87
CA GLN A 136 -32.89 8.05 4.10
C GLN A 136 -33.69 7.68 5.36
N PRO A 137 -33.02 7.43 6.51
CA PRO A 137 -31.57 7.49 6.74
C PRO A 137 -30.82 6.21 6.32
N LEU A 138 -31.51 5.27 5.67
CA LEU A 138 -31.02 3.92 5.42
C LEU A 138 -30.19 3.84 4.15
N ARG A 139 -29.00 3.27 4.29
CA ARG A 139 -28.15 2.81 3.19
C ARG A 139 -28.35 1.32 2.98
N LYS A 140 -28.69 0.95 1.75
CA LYS A 140 -28.80 -0.45 1.32
C LYS A 140 -27.46 -0.92 0.78
N ILE A 141 -27.13 -2.17 1.04
CA ILE A 141 -25.87 -2.82 0.65
C ILE A 141 -26.22 -4.07 -0.12
N TYR A 142 -25.77 -4.13 -1.37
CA TYR A 142 -26.02 -5.20 -2.31
C TYR A 142 -24.71 -5.85 -2.74
N GLN A 143 -24.78 -7.11 -3.15
CA GLN A 143 -23.78 -7.73 -3.98
C GLN A 143 -24.12 -7.43 -5.45
N LEU A 144 -23.14 -7.00 -6.23
CA LEU A 144 -23.26 -6.91 -7.68
C LEU A 144 -22.88 -8.23 -8.33
N ASP A 145 -23.49 -8.52 -9.48
CA ASP A 145 -23.12 -9.67 -10.31
C ASP A 145 -21.98 -9.35 -11.30
N GLU A 146 -21.64 -10.33 -12.13
CA GLU A 146 -20.55 -10.23 -13.12
C GLU A 146 -20.81 -9.22 -14.25
N SER A 147 -22.05 -8.72 -14.38
CA SER A 147 -22.45 -7.67 -15.31
C SER A 147 -22.58 -6.29 -14.65
N GLY A 148 -22.38 -6.21 -13.32
CA GLY A 148 -22.53 -4.98 -12.55
C GLY A 148 -23.96 -4.67 -12.16
N GLU A 149 -24.87 -5.65 -12.31
CA GLU A 149 -26.26 -5.53 -11.92
C GLU A 149 -26.48 -5.83 -10.44
N ILE A 150 -27.54 -5.28 -9.88
CA ILE A 150 -27.91 -5.50 -8.48
C ILE A 150 -28.40 -6.94 -8.32
N GLY A 151 -27.64 -7.74 -7.58
CA GLY A 151 -28.02 -9.08 -7.17
C GLY A 151 -28.64 -9.08 -5.77
N LYS A 152 -27.95 -9.70 -4.82
CA LYS A 152 -28.46 -9.98 -3.48
C LYS A 152 -28.39 -8.76 -2.57
N LEU A 153 -29.50 -8.43 -1.88
CA LEU A 153 -29.47 -7.50 -0.74
C LEU A 153 -28.79 -8.18 0.45
N LEU A 154 -27.69 -7.60 0.92
CA LEU A 154 -26.89 -8.14 2.02
C LEU A 154 -27.26 -7.52 3.35
N ARG A 155 -27.47 -6.19 3.38
CA ARG A 155 -27.71 -5.45 4.62
C ARG A 155 -28.37 -4.10 4.37
N VAL A 156 -29.10 -3.63 5.37
CA VAL A 156 -29.60 -2.26 5.46
C VAL A 156 -29.13 -1.67 6.79
N LYS A 157 -28.62 -0.44 6.79
CA LYS A 157 -28.22 0.26 8.02
C LYS A 157 -28.27 1.78 7.83
N GLU A 158 -28.45 2.50 8.93
CA GLU A 158 -28.34 3.96 8.91
C GLU A 158 -26.94 4.41 8.48
N TYR A 159 -26.90 5.45 7.67
CA TYR A 159 -25.68 6.08 7.21
C TYR A 159 -25.95 7.52 6.77
N ASP A 160 -25.06 8.42 7.13
CA ASP A 160 -25.00 9.77 6.57
C ASP A 160 -23.56 10.01 6.06
N PRO A 161 -23.36 10.32 4.77
CA PRO A 161 -22.05 10.65 4.23
C PRO A 161 -21.53 11.99 4.76
N ARG A 162 -22.43 12.93 5.11
CA ARG A 162 -22.06 14.31 5.43
C ARG A 162 -21.26 14.42 6.73
N ILE A 163 -21.52 13.55 7.70
CA ILE A 163 -20.79 13.52 8.97
C ILE A 163 -19.45 12.79 8.87
N ARG A 164 -19.07 12.26 7.70
CA ARG A 164 -17.85 11.46 7.55
C ARG A 164 -16.62 12.35 7.38
N PRO A 165 -15.46 11.94 7.92
CA PRO A 165 -14.22 12.73 7.80
C PRO A 165 -13.87 13.09 6.36
N TRP A 166 -14.05 12.16 5.41
CA TRP A 166 -13.75 12.41 3.99
C TRP A 166 -14.63 13.52 3.40
N TYR A 167 -15.90 13.56 3.76
CA TYR A 167 -16.84 14.55 3.25
C TYR A 167 -16.53 15.93 3.83
N GLN A 168 -16.29 15.98 5.14
CA GLN A 168 -15.90 17.22 5.82
C GLN A 168 -14.57 17.77 5.30
N ALA A 169 -13.59 16.91 5.04
CA ALA A 169 -12.32 17.31 4.44
C ALA A 169 -12.51 17.91 3.04
N ALA A 170 -13.30 17.25 2.17
CA ALA A 170 -13.59 17.76 0.83
C ALA A 170 -14.35 19.10 0.86
N LYS A 171 -15.37 19.22 1.73
CA LYS A 171 -16.14 20.46 1.88
C LYS A 171 -15.26 21.63 2.34
N ASN A 172 -14.39 21.40 3.32
CA ASN A 172 -13.48 22.43 3.81
C ASN A 172 -12.43 22.84 2.76
N TRP A 173 -11.98 21.90 1.92
CA TRP A 173 -11.04 22.18 0.84
C TRP A 173 -11.62 23.14 -0.21
N ILE A 174 -12.89 22.94 -0.58
CA ILE A 174 -13.64 23.82 -1.50
C ILE A 174 -13.81 25.23 -0.92
N HIS A 175 -13.91 25.39 0.40
CA HIS A 175 -14.07 26.72 1.01
C HIS A 175 -12.77 27.53 1.11
N LEU A 176 -11.61 26.91 0.83
CA LEU A 176 -10.29 27.54 0.94
C LEU A 176 -9.69 27.96 -0.42
N HIS A 177 -10.32 27.63 -1.54
CA HIS A 177 -9.86 27.89 -2.91
C HIS A 177 -11.03 28.34 -3.79
#